data_AF-A0A7X8XER3-F1
#
_entry.id   AF-A0A7X8XER3-F1
#
_cell.length_a   1.000
_cell.length_b   1.000
_cell.length_c   1.000
_cell.angle_alpha   90.00
_cell.angle_beta   90.00
_cell.angle_gamma   90.00
#
_symmetry.space_group_name_H-M   'P 1'
#
loop_
_entity.id
_entity.type
_entity.pdbx_description
1 polymer ?
#
loop_
_entity_poly.entity_id
_entity_poly.type
_entity_poly.pdbx_seq_one_letter_code
_entity_poly.pdbx_strand_id
1 'polypeptide(L)'
;MHRRRHKAKNPKILIVTPEITYLPQKMAGTAGNLSAKAGGLADVSASLVSALFEMGADIHVAMPYYRRIFKLDVPDHVEKKRENLENHLSRERIHFAQDRIFFYRDRVYSGYHGESMRISLAFQREVINNIIPNLQPDLVHCNDWMTGLIPSFARRMKIPSLFTVHNIHTQKTTLETIENSGIDAASFWKNIYFERAPFNYEESRSSNLADLLTSGIFAAHFINTVS
;
A
#
# COMPACT_ATOMS: atom_id res chain seq x y z
N MET A 1 -35.08 22.59 21.47
CA MET A 1 -34.48 22.07 20.22
C MET A 1 -33.30 21.16 20.57
N HIS A 2 -33.49 19.84 20.53
CA HIS A 2 -32.43 18.86 20.78
C HIS A 2 -31.63 18.67 19.48
N ARG A 3 -30.41 19.21 19.42
CA ARG A 3 -29.43 18.85 18.38
C ARG A 3 -29.08 17.38 18.57
N ARG A 4 -29.62 16.51 17.72
CA ARG A 4 -29.13 15.14 17.55
C ARG A 4 -27.63 15.22 17.21
N ARG A 5 -26.77 14.90 18.18
CA ARG A 5 -25.37 14.57 17.91
C ARG A 5 -25.39 13.34 17.00
N HIS A 6 -25.13 13.52 15.71
CA HIS A 6 -24.73 12.40 14.86
C HIS A 6 -23.52 11.75 15.54
N LYS A 7 -23.64 10.48 15.96
CA LYS A 7 -22.47 9.67 16.33
C LYS A 7 -21.55 9.71 15.10
N ALA A 8 -20.40 10.37 15.22
CA ALA A 8 -19.42 10.37 14.15
C ALA A 8 -19.08 8.90 13.84
N LYS A 9 -19.26 8.50 12.58
CA LYS A 9 -18.86 7.17 12.12
C LYS A 9 -17.35 7.08 12.27
N ASN A 10 -16.83 5.96 12.77
CA ASN A 10 -15.38 5.76 12.83
C ASN A 10 -14.80 5.91 11.41
N PRO A 11 -13.74 6.71 11.21
CA PRO A 11 -13.13 6.87 9.90
C PRO A 11 -12.52 5.54 9.45
N LYS A 12 -12.76 5.17 8.18
CA LYS A 12 -12.10 4.04 7.53
C LYS A 12 -10.67 4.42 7.21
N ILE A 13 -9.72 3.78 7.87
CA ILE A 13 -8.29 4.05 7.69
C ILE A 13 -7.69 2.90 6.89
N LEU A 14 -7.11 3.20 5.73
CA LEU A 14 -6.37 2.24 4.92
C LEU A 14 -4.87 2.38 5.21
N ILE A 15 -4.28 1.37 5.84
CA ILE A 15 -2.84 1.25 6.01
C ILE A 15 -2.28 0.49 4.82
N VAL A 16 -1.42 1.13 4.04
CA VAL A 16 -0.74 0.55 2.88
C VAL A 16 0.71 0.31 3.26
N THR A 17 1.13 -0.95 3.22
CA THR A 17 2.50 -1.33 3.58
C THR A 17 3.01 -2.43 2.65
N PRO A 18 4.25 -2.30 2.14
CA PRO A 18 4.87 -3.32 1.31
C PRO A 18 5.26 -4.58 2.11
N GLU A 19 5.35 -4.48 3.44
CA GLU A 19 5.77 -5.57 4.32
C GLU A 19 4.97 -5.62 5.62
N ILE A 20 4.39 -6.79 5.93
CA ILE A 20 3.87 -7.16 7.26
C ILE A 20 4.33 -8.59 7.58
N THR A 21 4.83 -8.81 8.80
CA THR A 21 5.35 -10.11 9.29
C THR A 21 4.21 -10.98 9.77
N TYR A 22 3.19 -10.39 10.39
CA TYR A 22 2.02 -11.11 10.87
C TYR A 22 0.83 -10.16 10.98
N LEU A 23 -0.38 -10.70 10.83
CA LEU A 23 -1.62 -9.98 11.09
C LEU A 23 -2.16 -10.35 12.48
N PRO A 24 -2.85 -9.44 13.19
CA PRO A 24 -3.48 -9.77 14.46
C PRO A 24 -4.43 -10.96 14.31
N GLN A 25 -4.40 -11.94 15.23
CA GLN A 25 -5.23 -13.15 15.14
C GLN A 25 -6.74 -12.84 15.00
N LYS A 26 -7.20 -11.72 15.57
CA LYS A 26 -8.60 -11.26 15.45
C LYS A 26 -8.95 -10.62 14.10
N MET A 27 -7.95 -10.17 13.34
CA MET A 27 -8.12 -9.67 11.97
C MET A 27 -7.83 -10.75 10.91
N ALA A 28 -7.22 -11.86 11.30
CA ALA A 28 -6.95 -12.99 10.39
C ALA A 28 -7.91 -14.18 10.58
N GLY A 29 -8.85 -14.09 11.53
CA GLY A 29 -9.81 -15.15 11.82
C GLY A 29 -9.16 -16.52 12.06
N THR A 30 -9.73 -17.56 11.46
CA THR A 30 -9.17 -18.93 11.45
C THR A 30 -7.84 -19.07 10.68
N ALA A 31 -7.35 -18.02 10.02
CA ALA A 31 -6.03 -17.99 9.38
C ALA A 31 -4.89 -17.61 10.36
N GLY A 32 -5.07 -17.91 11.66
CA GLY A 32 -4.12 -17.62 12.76
C GLY A 32 -2.72 -18.24 12.64
N ASN A 33 -2.40 -18.90 11.52
CA ASN A 33 -1.08 -19.44 11.20
C ASN A 33 -0.33 -18.67 10.10
N LEU A 34 -0.83 -17.51 9.67
CA LEU A 34 -0.13 -16.63 8.72
C LEU A 34 1.01 -15.88 9.43
N SER A 35 2.15 -16.56 9.64
CA SER A 35 3.40 -15.92 10.05
C SER A 35 4.37 -15.87 8.86
N ALA A 36 4.76 -14.67 8.46
CA ALA A 36 5.84 -14.44 7.53
C ALA A 36 7.02 -13.83 8.29
N LYS A 37 8.20 -14.43 8.23
CA LYS A 37 9.42 -13.78 8.71
C LYS A 37 9.89 -12.76 7.66
N ALA A 38 9.49 -11.50 7.82
CA ALA A 38 10.13 -10.32 7.22
C ALA A 38 10.79 -9.47 8.34
N GLY A 39 11.62 -8.48 8.00
CA GLY A 39 12.44 -7.72 8.97
C GLY A 39 11.65 -6.77 9.87
N GLY A 40 12.34 -5.91 10.63
CA GLY A 40 11.74 -5.07 11.69
C GLY A 40 10.65 -4.09 11.27
N LEU A 41 10.59 -3.66 10.00
CA LEU A 41 9.51 -2.82 9.43
C LEU A 41 8.12 -3.47 9.57
N ALA A 42 8.13 -4.79 9.42
CA ALA A 42 6.94 -5.60 9.34
C ALA A 42 6.31 -5.81 10.74
N ASP A 43 7.15 -5.84 11.79
CA ASP A 43 6.74 -6.01 13.20
C ASP A 43 6.12 -4.73 13.78
N VAL A 44 6.63 -3.56 13.41
CA VAL A 44 6.11 -2.26 13.85
C VAL A 44 4.74 -1.99 13.22
N SER A 45 4.60 -2.26 11.93
CA SER A 45 3.34 -2.10 11.20
C SER A 45 2.25 -3.03 11.75
N ALA A 46 2.58 -4.29 12.04
CA ALA A 46 1.66 -5.25 12.65
C ALA A 46 1.19 -4.82 14.05
N SER A 47 2.11 -4.34 14.89
CA SER A 47 1.79 -3.89 16.26
C SER A 47 0.86 -2.67 16.26
N LEU A 48 1.11 -1.70 15.37
CA LEU A 48 0.26 -0.51 15.21
C LEU A 48 -1.15 -0.89 14.76
N VAL A 49 -1.25 -1.73 13.73
CA VAL A 49 -2.55 -2.24 13.23
C VAL A 49 -3.30 -2.94 14.35
N SER A 50 -2.63 -3.81 15.13
CA SER A 50 -3.24 -4.53 16.26
C SER A 50 -3.78 -3.58 17.32
N ALA A 51 -2.95 -2.62 17.76
CA ALA A 51 -3.33 -1.68 18.81
C ALA A 51 -4.53 -0.81 18.38
N LEU A 52 -4.50 -0.26 17.15
CA LEU A 52 -5.60 0.55 16.63
C LEU A 52 -6.89 -0.26 16.48
N PHE A 53 -6.78 -1.51 16.02
CA PHE A 53 -7.92 -2.41 15.89
C PHE A 53 -8.53 -2.74 17.27
N GLU A 54 -7.71 -3.01 18.29
CA GLU A 54 -8.16 -3.25 19.66
C GLU A 54 -8.81 -2.02 20.31
N MET A 55 -8.38 -0.82 19.91
CA MET A 55 -9.04 0.44 20.27
C MET A 55 -10.36 0.70 19.52
N GLY A 56 -10.76 -0.20 18.62
CA GLY A 56 -12.03 -0.13 17.88
C GLY A 56 -11.98 0.74 16.62
N ALA A 57 -10.79 1.10 16.13
CA ALA A 57 -10.66 1.84 14.88
C ALA A 57 -11.07 0.97 13.67
N ASP A 58 -11.61 1.61 12.63
CA ASP A 58 -11.99 0.94 11.38
C ASP A 58 -10.78 0.81 10.45
N ILE A 59 -9.88 -0.11 10.82
CA ILE A 59 -8.59 -0.32 10.15
C ILE A 59 -8.73 -1.34 9.03
N HIS A 60 -8.27 -0.94 7.85
CA HIS A 60 -8.05 -1.80 6.70
C HIS A 60 -6.56 -1.83 6.36
N VAL A 61 -6.09 -2.97 5.86
CA VAL A 61 -4.67 -3.16 5.51
C VAL A 61 -4.55 -3.58 4.06
N ALA A 62 -3.75 -2.86 3.27
CA ALA A 62 -3.35 -3.26 1.92
C ALA A 62 -1.91 -3.75 1.91
N MET A 63 -1.70 -4.96 1.37
CA MET A 63 -0.37 -5.57 1.25
C MET A 63 -0.25 -6.45 -0.02
N PRO A 64 0.97 -6.72 -0.51
CA PRO A 64 1.17 -7.65 -1.62
C PRO A 64 0.85 -9.10 -1.23
N TYR A 65 0.26 -9.86 -2.16
CA TYR A 65 -0.03 -11.28 -1.96
C TYR A 65 1.20 -12.16 -2.24
N TYR A 66 2.09 -12.30 -1.26
CA TYR A 66 3.25 -13.20 -1.38
C TYR A 66 2.87 -14.66 -1.06
N ARG A 67 3.04 -15.57 -2.03
CA ARG A 67 2.68 -17.01 -1.90
C ARG A 67 3.24 -17.68 -0.65
N ARG A 68 4.43 -17.26 -0.18
CA ARG A 68 5.12 -17.87 0.97
C ARG A 68 4.52 -17.47 2.33
N ILE A 69 3.85 -16.32 2.41
CA ILE A 69 3.07 -15.91 3.60
C ILE A 69 1.90 -16.88 3.78
N PHE A 70 1.31 -17.33 2.67
CA PHE A 70 0.20 -18.27 2.60
C PHE A 70 0.68 -19.68 2.27
N LYS A 71 1.73 -20.18 2.95
CA LYS A 71 2.06 -21.62 2.94
C LYS A 71 0.92 -22.43 3.58
N LEU A 72 -0.15 -22.59 2.82
CA LEU A 72 -1.09 -23.67 2.90
C LEU A 72 -0.43 -24.82 2.12
N ASP A 73 0.06 -25.83 2.83
CA ASP A 73 0.41 -27.13 2.24
C ASP A 73 -0.87 -27.76 1.67
N VAL A 74 -1.30 -27.31 0.48
CA VAL A 74 -2.54 -27.79 -0.14
C VAL A 74 -2.24 -28.20 -1.58
N PRO A 75 -2.39 -29.50 -1.92
CA PRO A 75 -2.27 -30.02 -3.28
C PRO A 75 -3.25 -29.37 -4.25
N ASP A 76 -2.93 -29.39 -5.55
CA ASP A 76 -3.46 -28.65 -6.73
C ASP A 76 -5.00 -28.56 -6.96
N HIS A 77 -5.85 -28.99 -6.03
CA HIS A 77 -7.29 -28.73 -6.06
C HIS A 77 -7.66 -27.43 -5.31
N VAL A 78 -7.15 -26.27 -5.75
CA VAL A 78 -7.06 -25.05 -4.88
C VAL A 78 -7.86 -23.83 -5.32
N GLU A 79 -8.41 -23.74 -6.54
CA GLU A 79 -9.00 -22.46 -6.99
C GLU A 79 -10.22 -22.01 -6.16
N LYS A 80 -11.14 -22.95 -5.87
CA LYS A 80 -12.36 -22.67 -5.08
C LYS A 80 -12.10 -22.40 -3.59
N LYS A 81 -11.05 -23.01 -3.02
CA LYS A 81 -10.62 -22.73 -1.63
C LYS A 81 -9.92 -21.38 -1.52
N ARG A 82 -9.20 -20.97 -2.57
CA ARG A 82 -8.49 -19.69 -2.64
C ARG A 82 -9.46 -18.51 -2.69
N GLU A 83 -10.45 -18.55 -3.57
CA GLU A 83 -11.51 -17.53 -3.64
C GLU A 83 -12.27 -17.40 -2.30
N ASN A 84 -12.56 -18.52 -1.64
CA ASN A 84 -13.26 -18.51 -0.35
C ASN A 84 -12.41 -17.88 0.78
N LEU A 85 -11.10 -18.14 0.80
CA LEU A 85 -10.19 -17.54 1.77
C LEU A 85 -10.01 -16.04 1.51
N GLU A 86 -9.87 -15.63 0.25
CA GLU A 86 -9.75 -14.22 -0.14
C GLU A 86 -11.01 -13.42 0.19
N ASN A 87 -12.19 -13.97 -0.14
CA ASN A 87 -13.47 -13.38 0.24
C ASN A 87 -13.64 -13.29 1.76
N HIS A 88 -13.05 -14.22 2.51
CA HIS A 88 -13.04 -14.17 3.97
C HIS A 88 -12.12 -13.06 4.50
N LEU A 89 -10.86 -13.02 4.07
CA LEU A 89 -9.88 -12.02 4.53
C LEU A 89 -10.24 -10.59 4.11
N SER A 90 -10.88 -10.42 2.95
CA SER A 90 -11.45 -9.13 2.53
C SER A 90 -12.58 -8.66 3.45
N ARG A 91 -13.41 -9.59 3.95
CA ARG A 91 -14.39 -9.29 5.02
C ARG A 91 -13.71 -8.95 6.34
N GLU A 92 -12.50 -9.45 6.58
CA GLU A 92 -11.67 -9.13 7.75
C GLU A 92 -10.78 -7.89 7.57
N ARG A 93 -11.09 -7.06 6.55
CA ARG A 93 -10.47 -5.75 6.30
C ARG A 93 -9.03 -5.85 5.77
N ILE A 94 -8.63 -6.99 5.24
CA ILE A 94 -7.32 -7.19 4.58
C ILE A 94 -7.51 -7.23 3.06
N HIS A 95 -6.77 -6.38 2.37
CA HIS A 95 -6.84 -6.20 0.92
C HIS A 95 -5.51 -6.62 0.29
N PHE A 96 -5.57 -7.62 -0.58
CA PHE A 96 -4.39 -8.14 -1.25
C PHE A 96 -4.21 -7.52 -2.63
N ALA A 97 -3.02 -6.98 -2.87
CA ALA A 97 -2.58 -6.68 -4.22
C ALA A 97 -2.15 -7.97 -4.91
N GLN A 98 -2.83 -8.31 -6.01
CA GLN A 98 -2.59 -9.53 -6.78
C GLN A 98 -1.89 -9.19 -8.10
N ASP A 99 -0.64 -9.61 -8.23
CA ASP A 99 0.12 -9.56 -9.48
C ASP A 99 1.09 -10.73 -9.50
N ARG A 100 1.29 -11.33 -10.67
CA ARG A 100 2.19 -12.48 -10.88
C ARG A 100 3.61 -12.22 -10.35
N ILE A 101 4.06 -10.97 -10.33
CA ILE A 101 5.38 -10.56 -9.80
C ILE A 101 5.56 -10.89 -8.31
N PHE A 102 4.47 -10.97 -7.53
CA PHE A 102 4.53 -11.35 -6.11
C PHE A 102 4.60 -12.88 -5.90
N PHE A 103 4.20 -13.68 -6.90
CA PHE A 103 4.06 -15.14 -6.75
C PHE A 103 5.40 -15.89 -6.72
N TYR A 104 6.42 -15.36 -7.38
CA TYR A 104 7.70 -16.06 -7.58
C TYR A 104 8.77 -15.71 -6.55
N ARG A 105 8.43 -14.95 -5.50
CA ARG A 105 9.44 -14.38 -4.59
C ARG A 105 9.40 -14.95 -3.18
N ASP A 106 10.62 -15.13 -2.68
CA ASP A 106 10.93 -15.65 -1.35
C ASP A 106 11.11 -14.55 -0.28
N ARG A 107 11.41 -13.30 -0.68
CA ARG A 107 11.58 -12.08 0.15
C ARG A 107 11.35 -10.79 -0.67
N VAL A 108 10.99 -9.69 -0.01
CA VAL A 108 10.73 -8.36 -0.61
C VAL A 108 12.03 -7.62 -0.96
N TYR A 109 13.06 -7.69 -0.10
CA TYR A 109 14.39 -7.14 -0.38
C TYR A 109 15.37 -8.24 -0.86
N SER A 110 15.40 -8.46 -2.17
CA SER A 110 16.55 -9.10 -2.83
C SER A 110 17.33 -8.00 -3.53
N GLY A 111 18.65 -7.91 -3.34
CA GLY A 111 19.52 -6.80 -3.76
C GLY A 111 19.60 -6.44 -5.26
N TYR A 112 18.61 -6.80 -6.08
CA TYR A 112 18.45 -6.38 -7.47
C TYR A 112 17.55 -5.13 -7.54
N HIS A 113 18.16 -3.95 -7.74
CA HIS A 113 17.46 -2.65 -7.76
C HIS A 113 16.33 -2.57 -8.80
N GLY A 114 16.49 -3.18 -9.98
CA GLY A 114 15.48 -3.15 -11.04
C GLY A 114 14.20 -3.94 -10.71
N GLU A 115 14.29 -4.99 -9.91
CA GLU A 115 13.13 -5.80 -9.53
C GLU A 115 12.30 -5.11 -8.44
N SER A 116 12.96 -4.38 -7.53
CA SER A 116 12.28 -3.64 -6.45
C SER A 116 11.33 -2.58 -7.01
N MET A 117 11.73 -1.89 -8.08
CA MET A 117 10.88 -0.89 -8.74
C MET A 117 9.64 -1.51 -9.38
N ARG A 118 9.78 -2.62 -10.12
CA ARG A 118 8.63 -3.30 -10.75
C ARG A 118 7.62 -3.79 -9.71
N ILE A 119 8.10 -4.34 -8.60
CA ILE A 119 7.27 -4.79 -7.47
C ILE A 119 6.51 -3.62 -6.86
N SER A 120 7.22 -2.51 -6.58
CA SER A 120 6.60 -1.30 -6.04
C SER A 120 5.53 -0.75 -6.99
N LEU A 121 5.79 -0.66 -8.29
CA LEU A 121 4.80 -0.17 -9.26
C LEU A 121 3.59 -1.11 -9.35
N ALA A 122 3.80 -2.42 -9.41
CA ALA A 122 2.70 -3.39 -9.40
C ALA A 122 1.84 -3.26 -8.12
N PHE A 123 2.48 -3.08 -6.96
CA PHE A 123 1.75 -2.92 -5.70
C PHE A 123 0.93 -1.64 -5.68
N GLN A 124 1.54 -0.51 -6.05
CA GLN A 124 0.87 0.77 -6.10
C GLN A 124 -0.26 0.78 -7.13
N ARG A 125 -0.09 0.11 -8.27
CA ARG A 125 -1.14 -0.07 -9.28
C ARG A 125 -2.37 -0.75 -8.69
N GLU A 126 -2.21 -1.86 -7.99
CA GLU A 126 -3.34 -2.56 -7.38
C GLU A 126 -4.03 -1.70 -6.31
N VAL A 127 -3.26 -0.95 -5.51
CA VAL A 127 -3.84 -0.07 -4.50
C VAL A 127 -4.63 1.08 -5.13
N ILE A 128 -4.05 1.73 -6.14
CA ILE A 128 -4.64 2.89 -6.82
C ILE A 128 -5.85 2.49 -7.66
N ASN A 129 -5.75 1.42 -8.45
CA ASN A 129 -6.77 1.05 -9.43
C ASN A 129 -7.91 0.25 -8.81
N ASN A 130 -7.63 -0.56 -7.77
CA ASN A 130 -8.60 -1.53 -7.24
C ASN A 130 -8.95 -1.24 -5.77
N ILE A 131 -7.97 -1.13 -4.87
CA ILE A 131 -8.27 -1.10 -3.42
C ILE A 131 -8.90 0.23 -3.01
N ILE A 132 -8.30 1.38 -3.35
CA ILE A 132 -8.82 2.70 -2.96
C ILE A 132 -10.22 2.96 -3.55
N PRO A 133 -10.48 2.73 -4.85
CA PRO A 133 -11.81 2.97 -5.43
C PRO A 133 -12.91 2.10 -4.82
N ASN A 134 -12.60 0.84 -4.48
CA ASN A 134 -13.57 -0.08 -3.89
C ASN A 134 -13.79 0.20 -2.40
N LEU A 135 -12.72 0.45 -1.64
CA LEU A 135 -12.80 0.69 -0.20
C LEU A 135 -13.33 2.09 0.15
N GLN A 136 -12.95 3.11 -0.63
CA GLN A 136 -13.21 4.53 -0.37
C GLN A 136 -12.80 4.94 1.06
N PRO A 137 -11.51 4.86 1.42
CA PRO A 137 -11.04 5.18 2.77
C PRO A 137 -11.17 6.68 3.07
N ASP A 138 -11.37 7.00 4.35
CA ASP A 138 -11.40 8.38 4.85
C ASP A 138 -9.98 8.91 5.14
N LEU A 139 -9.01 8.01 5.32
CA LEU A 139 -7.59 8.30 5.52
C LEU A 139 -6.74 7.17 4.92
N VAL A 140 -5.67 7.53 4.21
CA VAL A 140 -4.67 6.56 3.74
C VAL A 140 -3.35 6.77 4.47
N HIS A 141 -2.81 5.72 5.08
CA HIS A 141 -1.49 5.73 5.69
C HIS A 141 -0.53 4.89 4.83
N CYS A 142 0.42 5.56 4.20
CA CYS A 142 1.43 4.97 3.33
C CYS A 142 2.76 4.82 4.08
N ASN A 143 3.50 3.76 3.77
CA ASN A 143 4.78 3.44 4.38
C ASN A 143 5.87 3.31 3.31
N ASP A 144 6.91 4.12 3.44
CA ASP A 144 8.13 4.06 2.65
C ASP A 144 7.95 4.30 1.13
N TRP A 145 9.07 4.42 0.42
CA TRP A 145 9.14 4.77 -1.01
C TRP A 145 8.33 3.84 -1.91
N MET A 146 8.15 2.57 -1.52
CA MET A 146 7.38 1.60 -2.30
C MET A 146 5.91 1.97 -2.45
N THR A 147 5.41 2.90 -1.62
CA THR A 147 4.03 3.42 -1.63
C THR A 147 3.94 4.90 -2.01
N GLY A 148 5.06 5.49 -2.48
CA GLY A 148 5.23 6.94 -2.65
C GLY A 148 4.33 7.66 -3.66
N LEU A 149 3.73 6.96 -4.62
CA LEU A 149 2.75 7.52 -5.58
C LEU A 149 1.34 7.61 -4.99
N ILE A 150 1.03 6.80 -3.97
CA ILE A 150 -0.32 6.69 -3.42
C ILE A 150 -0.74 8.00 -2.75
N PRO A 151 0.09 8.73 -1.98
CA PRO A 151 -0.26 10.05 -1.48
C PRO A 151 -0.59 11.06 -2.59
N SER A 152 0.12 11.04 -3.72
CA SER A 152 -0.14 11.91 -4.88
C SER A 152 -1.52 11.64 -5.49
N PHE A 153 -1.89 10.37 -5.63
CA PHE A 153 -3.22 9.95 -6.06
C PHE A 153 -4.31 10.29 -5.02
N ALA A 154 -4.06 10.01 -3.73
CA ALA A 154 -4.98 10.32 -2.64
C ALA A 154 -5.30 11.83 -2.58
N ARG A 155 -4.30 12.69 -2.80
CA ARG A 155 -4.47 14.15 -2.89
C ARG A 155 -5.40 14.55 -4.04
N ARG A 156 -5.28 13.93 -5.21
CA ARG A 156 -6.22 14.11 -6.34
C ARG A 156 -7.64 13.68 -5.95
N MET A 157 -7.77 12.60 -5.19
CA MET A 157 -9.04 12.08 -4.68
C MET A 157 -9.61 12.87 -3.50
N LYS A 158 -8.89 13.89 -2.99
CA LYS A 158 -9.21 14.63 -1.75
C LYS A 158 -9.31 13.73 -0.52
N ILE A 159 -8.53 12.65 -0.50
CA ILE A 159 -8.41 11.76 0.65
C ILE A 159 -7.17 12.20 1.45
N PRO A 160 -7.32 12.56 2.74
CA PRO A 160 -6.19 12.82 3.62
C PRO A 160 -5.20 11.65 3.64
N SER A 161 -3.91 11.97 3.80
CA SER A 161 -2.85 10.97 3.76
C SER A 161 -1.78 11.22 4.81
N LEU A 162 -1.34 10.14 5.45
CA LEU A 162 -0.18 10.08 6.35
C LEU A 162 0.92 9.27 5.66
N PHE A 163 2.15 9.77 5.69
CA PHE A 163 3.30 9.07 5.14
C PHE A 163 4.37 8.84 6.20
N THR A 164 4.76 7.59 6.41
CA THR A 164 5.86 7.23 7.33
C THR A 164 7.11 6.89 6.55
N VAL A 165 8.19 7.60 6.90
CA VAL A 165 9.53 7.35 6.37
C VAL A 165 10.26 6.37 7.29
N HIS A 166 10.63 5.21 6.74
CA HIS A 166 11.36 4.16 7.46
C HIS A 166 12.85 4.11 7.11
N ASN A 167 13.21 4.61 5.93
CA ASN A 167 14.59 4.75 5.48
C ASN A 167 14.70 5.98 4.58
N ILE A 168 15.90 6.53 4.46
CA ILE A 168 16.24 7.59 3.50
C ILE A 168 16.42 7.06 2.07
N HIS A 169 16.43 5.74 1.88
CA HIS A 169 16.54 5.12 0.56
C HIS A 169 15.30 5.39 -0.29
N THR A 170 15.52 5.80 -1.55
CA THR A 170 14.46 6.05 -2.53
C THR A 170 14.78 5.38 -3.87
N GLN A 171 13.78 5.30 -4.73
CA GLN A 171 13.93 4.92 -6.14
C GLN A 171 13.34 6.04 -7.00
N LYS A 172 13.93 6.24 -8.17
CA LYS A 172 13.52 7.28 -9.12
C LYS A 172 13.16 6.67 -10.46
N THR A 173 12.11 7.14 -11.10
CA THR A 173 11.66 6.60 -12.39
C THR A 173 10.93 7.66 -13.22
N THR A 174 10.67 7.39 -14.50
CA THR A 174 9.93 8.31 -15.37
C THR A 174 8.41 8.11 -15.24
N LEU A 175 7.61 9.14 -15.55
CA LEU A 175 6.15 8.97 -15.66
C LEU A 175 5.80 7.94 -16.72
N GLU A 176 6.56 7.88 -17.81
CA GLU A 176 6.42 6.84 -18.83
C GLU A 176 6.52 5.43 -18.25
N THR A 177 7.49 5.17 -17.36
CA THR A 177 7.63 3.86 -16.71
C THR A 177 6.46 3.58 -15.77
N ILE A 178 6.00 4.59 -15.04
CA ILE A 178 4.82 4.49 -14.15
C ILE A 178 3.56 4.16 -14.97
N GLU A 179 3.35 4.85 -16.08
CA GLU A 179 2.20 4.66 -16.97
C GLU A 179 2.23 3.31 -17.68
N ASN A 180 3.39 2.89 -18.15
CA ASN A 180 3.59 1.58 -18.74
C ASN A 180 3.34 0.44 -17.74
N SER A 181 3.38 0.71 -16.44
CA SER A 181 2.99 -0.25 -15.40
C SER A 181 1.47 -0.37 -15.21
N GLY A 182 0.68 0.51 -15.83
CA GLY A 182 -0.78 0.55 -15.74
C GLY A 182 -1.33 1.55 -14.71
N ILE A 183 -0.52 2.52 -14.29
CA ILE A 183 -0.93 3.61 -13.39
C ILE A 183 -1.16 4.88 -14.23
N ASP A 184 -2.36 5.46 -14.20
CA ASP A 184 -2.67 6.73 -14.89
C ASP A 184 -2.05 7.93 -14.15
N ALA A 185 -0.73 8.07 -14.24
CA ALA A 185 0.02 9.15 -13.61
C ALA A 185 -0.37 10.54 -14.15
N ALA A 186 -0.84 10.62 -15.41
CA ALA A 186 -1.32 11.85 -16.02
C ALA A 186 -2.44 12.51 -15.20
N SER A 187 -3.25 11.73 -14.49
CA SER A 187 -4.33 12.25 -13.65
C SER A 187 -3.88 12.94 -12.36
N PHE A 188 -2.64 12.69 -11.88
CA PHE A 188 -2.13 13.23 -10.61
C PHE A 188 -0.67 13.70 -10.63
N TRP A 189 -0.05 13.82 -11.81
CA TRP A 189 1.37 14.16 -11.95
C TRP A 189 1.78 15.49 -11.28
N LYS A 190 0.86 16.46 -11.17
CA LYS A 190 1.11 17.73 -10.47
C LYS A 190 1.40 17.56 -8.96
N ASN A 191 1.05 16.41 -8.40
CA ASN A 191 1.31 16.06 -7.01
C ASN A 191 2.55 15.14 -6.86
N ILE A 192 3.29 14.89 -7.95
CA ILE A 192 4.52 14.08 -7.93
C ILE A 192 5.72 15.02 -7.82
N TYR A 193 6.75 14.59 -7.09
CA TYR A 193 7.99 15.34 -6.95
C TYR A 193 8.99 14.90 -8.02
N PHE A 194 9.48 15.87 -8.78
CA PHE A 194 10.45 15.67 -9.87
C PHE A 194 11.84 16.22 -9.50
N GLU A 195 12.89 15.65 -10.08
CA GLU A 195 14.27 16.11 -9.84
C GLU A 195 14.52 17.54 -10.31
N ARG A 196 13.86 17.95 -11.39
CA ARG A 196 13.84 19.34 -11.86
C ARG A 196 12.40 19.83 -11.95
N ALA A 197 12.23 21.15 -11.83
CA ALA A 197 10.93 21.77 -12.03
C ALA A 197 10.38 21.40 -13.43
N PRO A 198 9.20 20.76 -13.51
CA PRO A 198 8.66 20.33 -14.79
C PRO A 198 8.19 21.54 -15.61
N PHE A 199 8.51 21.57 -16.91
CA PHE A 199 8.02 22.62 -17.81
C PHE A 199 6.59 22.35 -18.25
N ASN A 200 6.34 21.15 -18.78
CA ASN A 200 5.02 20.63 -19.09
C ASN A 200 5.02 19.09 -18.93
N TYR A 201 3.84 18.48 -19.06
CA TYR A 201 3.69 17.04 -18.88
C TYR A 201 4.46 16.26 -19.95
N GLU A 202 4.35 16.66 -21.22
CA GLU A 202 4.91 15.98 -22.38
C GLU A 202 6.44 15.88 -22.32
N GLU A 203 7.11 16.99 -21.95
CA GLU A 203 8.55 17.04 -21.76
C GLU A 203 8.97 16.17 -20.58
N SER A 204 8.31 16.33 -19.44
CA SER A 204 8.72 15.66 -18.20
C SER A 204 8.44 14.15 -18.22
N ARG A 205 7.45 13.70 -19.01
CA ARG A 205 6.97 12.32 -19.04
C ARG A 205 8.07 11.28 -19.19
N SER A 206 8.97 11.48 -20.15
CA SER A 206 10.03 10.51 -20.48
C SER A 206 11.44 10.98 -20.08
N SER A 207 11.58 12.22 -19.61
CA SER A 207 12.91 12.83 -19.42
C SER A 207 13.18 13.39 -18.01
N ASN A 208 12.15 13.50 -17.17
CA ASN A 208 12.28 14.01 -15.81
C ASN A 208 11.96 12.89 -14.81
N LEU A 209 12.90 12.62 -13.90
CA LEU A 209 12.75 11.54 -12.93
C LEU A 209 11.84 12.00 -11.78
N ALA A 210 10.83 11.19 -11.50
CA ALA A 210 10.00 11.26 -10.31
C ALA A 210 10.67 10.48 -9.17
N ASP A 211 10.87 11.13 -8.04
CA ASP A 211 11.41 10.51 -6.83
C ASP A 211 10.28 9.95 -5.97
N LEU A 212 10.24 8.64 -5.76
CA LEU A 212 9.08 7.99 -5.13
C LEU A 212 8.95 8.36 -3.64
N LEU A 213 10.04 8.33 -2.87
CA LEU A 213 10.00 8.72 -1.46
C LEU A 213 9.60 10.19 -1.31
N THR A 214 10.24 11.06 -2.08
CA THR A 214 10.00 12.51 -2.01
C THR A 214 8.60 12.86 -2.49
N SER A 215 8.06 12.15 -3.49
CA SER A 215 6.66 12.29 -3.91
C SER A 215 5.70 11.96 -2.78
N GLY A 216 5.97 10.89 -2.02
CA GLY A 216 5.18 10.50 -0.86
C GLY A 216 5.16 11.58 0.22
N ILE A 217 6.35 12.11 0.55
CA ILE A 217 6.51 13.22 1.51
C ILE A 217 5.79 14.48 1.01
N PHE A 218 6.07 14.91 -0.21
CA PHE A 218 5.54 16.14 -0.80
C PHE A 218 4.00 16.14 -0.88
N ALA A 219 3.41 15.00 -1.25
CA ALA A 219 1.97 14.91 -1.46
C ALA A 219 1.17 14.60 -0.20
N ALA A 220 1.80 14.09 0.87
CA ALA A 220 1.11 13.75 2.11
C ALA A 220 0.60 14.99 2.87
N HIS A 221 -0.41 14.79 3.70
CA HIS A 221 -0.92 15.82 4.61
C HIS A 221 -0.18 15.78 5.95
N PHE A 222 0.22 14.59 6.37
CA PHE A 222 0.98 14.35 7.59
C PHE A 222 2.18 13.47 7.27
N ILE A 223 3.30 13.73 7.92
CA ILE A 223 4.55 12.99 7.75
C ILE A 223 5.08 12.65 9.13
N ASN A 224 5.58 11.43 9.29
CA ASN A 224 6.35 11.04 10.48
C ASN A 224 7.52 10.13 10.08
N THR A 225 8.41 9.90 11.04
CA THR A 225 9.55 9.00 10.92
C THR A 225 9.47 7.96 12.04
N VAL A 226 10.15 6.83 11.87
CA VAL A 226 10.44 5.90 12.97
C VAL A 226 11.83 6.21 13.54
N SER A 227 12.02 5.99 14.84
CA SER A 227 13.27 6.26 15.58
C SER A 227 14.17 5.03 15.67
#